data_AF-A0A336LX92-F1
#
_entry.id   AF-A0A336LX92-F1
#
_cell.length_a   1.000
_cell.length_b   1.000
_cell.length_c   1.000
_cell.angle_alpha   90.00
_cell.angle_beta   90.00
_cell.angle_gamma   90.00
#
_symmetry.space_group_name_H-M   'P 1'
#
loop_
_entity.id
_entity.type
_entity.pdbx_description
1 polymer ?
#
loop_
_entity_poly.entity_id
_entity_poly.type
_entity_poly.pdbx_seq_one_letter_code
_entity_poly.pdbx_strand_id
1 'polypeptide(L)'
;MGNILKINILIFGFLIYTKMAKEYTRCELAKKLKEYGFDGTFIPAWLCLIDAESGRRSDKITTHGYHKRYGLFQIQSMEYCTPSKKNGGGICKSDCIDFVNENIQDDMNCAKLVQTKFGFKAWPKYETLCKDYLNRWAEDVNKCLYGPSLFKTVLPEAEKSLDSYNDLNSIESDKSSAEYSNKVSFLILISSIAMFLNFC
;
A
#
# COMPACT_ATOMS: atom_id res chain seq x y z
N MET A 1 -24.71 55.19 -4.39
CA MET A 1 -24.63 53.94 -5.20
C MET A 1 -23.34 53.11 -5.01
N GLY A 2 -22.30 53.58 -4.30
CA GLY A 2 -21.04 52.82 -4.14
C GLY A 2 -21.05 51.68 -3.10
N ASN A 3 -22.00 51.65 -2.16
CA ASN A 3 -22.05 50.62 -1.11
C ASN A 3 -22.85 49.38 -1.51
N ILE A 4 -23.84 49.52 -2.38
CA ILE A 4 -24.64 48.39 -2.89
C ILE A 4 -23.80 47.49 -3.81
N LEU A 5 -22.86 48.06 -4.56
CA LEU A 5 -21.93 47.29 -5.38
C LEU A 5 -20.94 46.47 -4.52
N LYS A 6 -20.43 47.05 -3.43
CA LYS A 6 -19.52 46.37 -2.49
C LYS A 6 -20.20 45.27 -1.69
N ILE A 7 -21.46 45.47 -1.29
CA ILE A 7 -22.28 44.47 -0.60
C ILE A 7 -22.56 43.28 -1.53
N ASN A 8 -22.89 43.53 -2.80
CA ASN A 8 -23.05 42.44 -3.77
C ASN A 8 -21.73 41.70 -4.04
N ILE A 9 -20.58 42.37 -4.09
CA ILE A 9 -19.27 41.71 -4.23
C ILE A 9 -18.93 40.84 -3.00
N LEU A 10 -19.24 41.29 -1.78
CA LEU A 10 -19.04 40.49 -0.56
C LEU A 10 -19.99 39.30 -0.49
N ILE A 11 -21.23 39.45 -0.93
CA ILE A 11 -22.22 38.35 -0.98
C ILE A 11 -21.87 37.35 -2.10
N PHE A 12 -21.35 37.82 -3.25
CA PHE A 12 -20.87 36.96 -4.34
C PHE A 12 -19.51 36.29 -4.02
N GLY A 13 -18.70 36.89 -3.15
CA GLY A 13 -17.49 36.27 -2.58
C GLY A 13 -17.78 35.25 -1.47
N PHE A 14 -18.99 35.30 -0.90
CA PHE A 14 -19.55 34.29 0.00
C PHE A 14 -20.43 33.30 -0.77
N LEU A 15 -20.21 33.12 -2.07
CA LEU A 15 -20.70 31.95 -2.78
C LEU A 15 -19.93 30.73 -2.30
N ILE A 16 -20.47 30.10 -1.26
CA ILE A 16 -20.49 28.65 -1.04
C ILE A 16 -19.16 27.97 -1.38
N TYR A 17 -18.20 27.99 -0.45
CA TYR A 17 -17.19 26.93 -0.37
C TYR A 17 -17.92 25.66 0.08
N THR A 18 -18.74 25.07 -0.81
CA THR A 18 -19.25 23.73 -0.61
C THR A 18 -18.02 22.84 -0.60
N LYS A 19 -17.69 22.26 0.56
CA LYS A 19 -16.74 21.16 0.67
C LYS A 19 -17.31 20.02 -0.17
N MET A 20 -16.99 20.00 -1.46
CA MET A 20 -17.52 19.01 -2.39
C MET A 20 -16.98 17.65 -1.98
N ALA A 21 -17.86 16.66 -1.98
CA ALA A 21 -17.47 15.27 -1.79
C ALA A 21 -16.78 14.79 -3.06
N LYS A 22 -15.61 14.18 -2.93
CA LYS A 22 -14.93 13.56 -4.08
C LYS A 22 -14.89 12.05 -3.95
N GLU A 23 -15.36 11.36 -4.98
CA GLU A 23 -15.08 9.95 -5.19
C GLU A 23 -13.88 9.82 -6.13
N TYR A 24 -12.80 9.21 -5.64
CA TYR A 24 -11.59 9.05 -6.43
C TYR A 24 -11.61 7.75 -7.22
N THR A 25 -10.92 7.72 -8.34
CA THR A 25 -10.57 6.47 -9.02
C THR A 25 -9.34 5.83 -8.37
N ARG A 26 -9.16 4.51 -8.55
CA ARG A 26 -7.97 3.80 -8.02
C ARG A 26 -6.66 4.38 -8.56
N CYS A 27 -6.59 4.70 -9.86
CA CYS A 27 -5.37 5.25 -10.44
C CYS A 27 -5.10 6.69 -10.01
N GLU A 28 -6.14 7.49 -9.79
CA GLU A 28 -5.97 8.83 -9.22
C GLU A 28 -5.40 8.74 -7.80
N LEU A 29 -5.95 7.85 -6.97
CA LEU A 29 -5.43 7.62 -5.61
C LEU A 29 -4.00 7.10 -5.63
N ALA A 30 -3.67 6.12 -6.47
CA ALA A 30 -2.32 5.57 -6.55
C ALA A 30 -1.29 6.68 -6.82
N LYS A 31 -1.60 7.56 -7.79
CA LYS A 31 -0.73 8.69 -8.14
C LYS A 31 -0.63 9.71 -7.01
N LYS A 32 -1.75 10.08 -6.39
CA LYS A 32 -1.76 10.99 -5.25
C LYS A 32 -0.98 10.43 -4.06
N LEU A 33 -1.19 9.17 -3.68
CA LEU A 33 -0.43 8.53 -2.61
C LEU A 33 1.07 8.58 -2.89
N LYS A 34 1.50 8.28 -4.12
CA LYS A 34 2.91 8.40 -4.52
C LYS A 34 3.43 9.84 -4.44
N GLU A 35 2.68 10.81 -4.95
CA GLU A 35 3.01 12.24 -4.93
C GLU A 35 3.18 12.76 -3.50
N TYR A 36 2.35 12.31 -2.57
CA TYR A 36 2.41 12.65 -1.15
C TYR A 36 3.41 11.79 -0.34
N GLY A 37 4.30 11.09 -1.05
CA GLY A 37 5.44 10.39 -0.46
C GLY A 37 5.04 9.20 0.42
N PHE A 38 3.96 8.49 0.06
CA PHE A 38 3.72 7.15 0.60
C PHE A 38 4.76 6.19 0.00
N ASP A 39 5.21 5.23 0.80
CA ASP A 39 6.08 4.16 0.32
C ASP A 39 5.34 3.36 -0.76
N GLY A 40 5.95 3.27 -1.95
CA GLY A 40 5.42 2.54 -3.10
C GLY A 40 5.04 1.10 -2.78
N THR A 41 5.79 0.47 -1.87
CA THR A 41 5.56 -0.89 -1.39
C THR A 41 4.20 -1.07 -0.72
N PHE A 42 3.69 -0.01 -0.07
CA PHE A 42 2.41 -0.04 0.65
C PHE A 42 1.25 0.59 -0.12
N ILE A 43 1.47 1.17 -1.30
CA ILE A 43 0.38 1.75 -2.10
C ILE A 43 -0.75 0.73 -2.39
N PRO A 44 -0.47 -0.55 -2.73
CA PRO A 44 -1.52 -1.56 -2.90
C PRO A 44 -2.36 -1.78 -1.62
N ALA A 45 -1.70 -1.79 -0.45
CA ALA A 45 -2.36 -1.92 0.85
C ALA A 45 -3.26 -0.71 1.15
N TRP A 46 -2.77 0.50 0.87
CA TRP A 46 -3.56 1.73 1.03
C TRP A 46 -4.78 1.77 0.11
N LEU A 47 -4.66 1.35 -1.15
CA LEU A 47 -5.81 1.31 -2.05
C LEU A 47 -6.87 0.32 -1.58
N CYS A 48 -6.47 -0.88 -1.17
CA CYS A 48 -7.42 -1.86 -0.64
C CYS A 48 -8.13 -1.31 0.61
N LEU A 49 -7.38 -0.71 1.53
CA LEU A 49 -7.92 -0.11 2.74
C LEU A 49 -8.96 0.96 2.40
N ILE A 50 -8.63 1.91 1.51
CA ILE A 50 -9.53 2.99 1.12
C ILE A 50 -10.79 2.44 0.44
N ASP A 51 -10.66 1.45 -0.44
CA ASP A 51 -11.81 0.79 -1.09
C ASP A 51 -12.73 0.13 -0.05
N ALA A 52 -12.17 -0.60 0.92
CA ALA A 52 -12.93 -1.32 1.94
C ALA A 52 -13.55 -0.39 3.01
N GLU A 53 -12.90 0.72 3.31
CA GLU A 53 -13.30 1.62 4.38
C GLU A 53 -14.31 2.67 3.91
N SER A 54 -13.99 3.41 2.84
CA SER A 54 -14.79 4.54 2.37
C SER A 54 -15.40 4.34 0.98
N GLY A 55 -14.96 3.33 0.23
CA GLY A 55 -15.30 3.21 -1.19
C GLY A 55 -14.71 4.37 -2.00
N ARG A 56 -13.54 4.87 -1.60
CA ARG A 56 -12.82 6.01 -2.23
C ARG A 56 -13.52 7.37 -2.14
N ARG A 57 -14.48 7.51 -1.22
CA ARG A 57 -15.17 8.78 -0.98
C ARG A 57 -14.52 9.57 0.14
N SER A 58 -14.08 10.80 -0.14
CA SER A 58 -13.48 11.67 0.88
C SER A 58 -14.49 12.31 1.83
N ASP A 59 -15.78 12.22 1.55
CA ASP A 59 -16.84 12.76 2.43
C ASP A 59 -17.46 11.70 3.35
N LYS A 60 -16.94 10.48 3.33
CA LYS A 60 -17.57 9.36 4.05
C LYS A 60 -17.46 9.56 5.56
N ILE A 61 -18.60 9.56 6.23
CA ILE A 61 -18.69 9.47 7.69
C ILE A 61 -19.42 8.19 8.06
N THR A 62 -18.83 7.40 8.97
CA THR A 62 -19.48 6.20 9.53
C THR A 62 -19.59 6.31 11.04
N THR A 63 -20.64 5.75 11.61
CA THR A 63 -20.87 5.73 13.06
C THR A 63 -20.61 4.33 13.59
N HIS A 64 -19.80 4.23 14.65
CA HIS A 64 -19.41 2.99 15.30
C HIS A 64 -19.61 3.14 16.82
N GLY A 65 -20.80 2.80 17.31
CA GLY A 65 -21.17 3.00 18.71
C GLY A 65 -21.06 4.47 19.11
N TYR A 66 -20.18 4.77 20.07
CA TYR A 66 -19.97 6.13 20.59
C TYR A 66 -18.95 6.98 19.80
N HIS A 67 -18.23 6.38 18.86
CA HIS A 67 -17.25 7.08 18.02
C HIS A 67 -17.70 7.10 16.55
N LYS A 68 -17.11 8.02 15.79
CA LYS A 68 -17.31 8.15 14.35
C LYS A 68 -15.98 8.02 13.62
N ARG A 69 -16.04 7.66 12.33
CA ARG A 69 -14.88 7.62 11.43
C ARG A 69 -15.12 8.54 10.25
N TYR A 70 -14.07 9.20 9.80
CA TYR A 70 -14.15 10.34 8.89
C TYR A 70 -13.23 10.17 7.70
N GLY A 71 -13.71 10.63 6.55
CA GLY A 71 -12.88 10.86 5.39
C GLY A 71 -12.47 9.60 4.64
N LEU A 72 -11.50 9.80 3.76
CA LEU A 72 -11.06 8.78 2.81
C LEU A 72 -10.50 7.53 3.51
N PHE A 73 -9.78 7.74 4.62
CA PHE A 73 -9.12 6.69 5.40
C PHE A 73 -9.94 6.24 6.62
N GLN A 74 -11.16 6.75 6.81
CA GLN A 74 -12.02 6.44 7.96
C GLN A 74 -11.31 6.63 9.31
N ILE A 75 -10.73 7.82 9.50
CA ILE A 75 -9.98 8.21 10.69
C ILE A 75 -10.93 8.34 11.88
N GLN A 76 -10.67 7.58 12.95
CA GLN A 76 -11.53 7.48 14.13
C GLN A 76 -11.42 8.69 15.07
N SER A 77 -12.58 9.19 15.51
CA SER A 77 -12.69 10.22 16.54
C SER A 77 -12.24 9.74 17.92
N MET A 78 -11.91 10.70 18.78
CA MET A 78 -11.40 10.54 20.15
C MET A 78 -9.94 10.05 20.20
N GLU A 79 -9.56 9.09 19.36
CA GLU A 79 -8.20 8.56 19.33
C GLU A 79 -7.29 9.35 18.38
N TYR A 80 -7.71 9.55 17.13
CA TYR A 80 -6.87 10.18 16.10
C TYR A 80 -7.23 11.65 15.86
N CYS A 81 -8.49 12.03 16.05
CA CYS A 81 -8.97 13.40 15.91
C CYS A 81 -10.05 13.75 16.96
N THR A 82 -10.32 15.04 17.12
CA THR A 82 -11.35 15.52 18.04
C THR A 82 -12.65 15.87 17.30
N PRO A 83 -13.84 15.43 17.76
CA PRO A 83 -15.12 15.83 17.16
C PRO A 83 -15.48 17.32 17.28
N SER A 84 -14.82 18.06 18.17
CA SER A 84 -15.19 19.42 18.60
C SER A 84 -14.12 20.43 18.19
N LYS A 85 -14.56 21.57 17.65
CA LYS A 85 -13.74 22.67 17.09
C LYS A 85 -13.03 23.52 18.15
N LYS A 86 -12.30 22.89 19.07
CA LYS A 86 -11.61 23.58 20.17
C LYS A 86 -10.11 23.21 20.22
N ASN A 87 -9.42 23.53 19.12
CA ASN A 87 -7.96 23.50 18.95
C ASN A 87 -7.33 22.18 18.47
N GLY A 88 -8.09 21.30 17.80
CA GLY A 88 -7.57 20.02 17.35
C GLY A 88 -7.18 19.10 18.51
N GLY A 89 -7.04 17.81 18.25
CA GLY A 89 -6.59 16.86 19.25
C GLY A 89 -6.48 15.45 18.69
N GLY A 90 -6.42 14.46 19.58
CA GLY A 90 -6.00 13.11 19.22
C GLY A 90 -4.56 13.09 18.71
N ILE A 91 -4.15 11.94 18.18
CA ILE A 91 -2.78 11.74 17.67
C ILE A 91 -2.44 12.70 16.51
N CYS A 92 -3.42 13.06 15.69
CA CYS A 92 -3.20 13.90 14.50
C CYS A 92 -3.31 15.40 14.77
N LYS A 93 -3.76 15.81 15.97
CA LYS A 93 -3.95 17.22 16.35
C LYS A 93 -4.87 17.98 15.39
N SER A 94 -5.94 17.32 14.92
CA SER A 94 -6.89 17.85 13.93
C SER A 94 -8.33 17.72 14.42
N ASP A 95 -9.21 18.56 13.88
CA ASP A 95 -10.65 18.37 14.05
C ASP A 95 -11.13 17.32 13.03
N CYS A 96 -11.97 16.37 13.46
CA CYS A 96 -12.36 15.25 12.58
C CYS A 96 -13.10 15.69 11.31
N ILE A 97 -13.73 16.87 11.34
CA ILE A 97 -14.45 17.41 10.17
C ILE A 97 -13.50 17.91 9.09
N ASP A 98 -12.23 18.17 9.42
CA ASP A 98 -11.25 18.59 8.44
C ASP A 98 -10.99 17.48 7.44
N PHE A 99 -11.02 16.20 7.86
CA PHE A 99 -10.87 15.04 6.97
C PHE A 99 -12.05 14.77 6.02
N VAL A 100 -13.07 15.64 5.97
CA VAL A 100 -14.28 15.44 5.15
C VAL A 100 -14.32 16.49 4.05
N ASN A 101 -13.39 16.40 3.09
CA ASN A 101 -13.28 17.36 2.00
C ASN A 101 -12.48 16.87 0.76
N GLU A 102 -12.33 17.70 -0.28
CA GLU A 102 -11.57 17.33 -1.50
C GLU A 102 -10.05 17.42 -1.35
N ASN A 103 -9.58 18.31 -0.48
CA ASN A 103 -8.18 18.36 -0.08
C ASN A 103 -7.96 17.28 0.98
N ILE A 104 -7.29 16.21 0.57
CA ILE A 104 -6.99 15.03 1.39
C ILE A 104 -5.56 15.05 1.94
N GLN A 105 -4.88 16.21 1.93
CA GLN A 105 -3.51 16.31 2.40
C GLN A 105 -3.40 16.08 3.91
N ASP A 106 -4.31 16.66 4.68
CA ASP A 106 -4.43 16.45 6.13
C ASP A 106 -4.84 15.01 6.46
N ASP A 107 -5.78 14.43 5.70
CA ASP A 107 -6.12 13.00 5.77
C ASP A 107 -4.88 12.12 5.60
N MET A 108 -4.11 12.36 4.52
CA MET A 108 -2.92 11.58 4.19
C MET A 108 -1.85 11.69 5.27
N ASN A 109 -1.61 12.90 5.78
CA ASN A 109 -0.64 13.12 6.86
C ASN A 109 -1.02 12.35 8.12
N CYS A 110 -2.30 12.40 8.52
CA CYS A 110 -2.79 11.66 9.67
C CYS A 110 -2.72 10.15 9.45
N ALA A 111 -3.16 9.65 8.29
CA ALA A 111 -3.10 8.23 7.96
C ALA A 111 -1.67 7.68 8.00
N LYS A 112 -0.70 8.39 7.42
CA LYS A 112 0.73 8.04 7.52
C LYS A 112 1.20 7.99 8.97
N LEU A 113 0.84 8.99 9.78
CA LEU A 113 1.23 9.02 11.19
C LEU A 113 0.68 7.82 11.97
N VAL A 114 -0.59 7.47 11.74
CA VAL A 114 -1.23 6.30 12.37
C VAL A 114 -0.56 5.01 11.91
N GLN A 115 -0.31 4.84 10.60
CA GLN A 115 0.37 3.66 10.07
C GLN A 115 1.80 3.52 10.57
N THR A 116 2.57 4.61 10.69
CA THR A 116 3.92 4.58 11.26
C THR A 116 3.91 4.15 12.73
N LYS A 117 2.90 4.58 13.51
CA LYS A 117 2.81 4.27 14.95
C LYS A 117 2.24 2.89 15.25
N PHE A 118 1.23 2.47 14.50
CA PHE A 118 0.42 1.30 14.83
C PHE A 118 0.38 0.25 13.72
N GLY A 119 0.87 0.55 12.52
CA GLY A 119 0.69 -0.28 11.34
C GLY A 119 -0.76 -0.29 10.85
N PHE A 120 -1.04 -1.16 9.87
CA PHE A 120 -2.38 -1.26 9.29
C PHE A 120 -3.43 -1.90 10.22
N LYS A 121 -3.02 -2.52 11.34
CA LYS A 121 -3.93 -3.06 12.36
C LYS A 121 -4.82 -1.99 13.04
N ALA A 122 -4.49 -0.71 12.88
CA ALA A 122 -5.37 0.39 13.28
C ALA A 122 -6.70 0.41 12.48
N TRP A 123 -6.77 -0.33 11.36
CA TRP A 123 -7.97 -0.51 10.55
C TRP A 123 -8.41 -1.99 10.56
N PRO A 124 -9.38 -2.38 11.41
CA PRO A 124 -9.79 -3.79 11.51
C PRO A 124 -10.28 -4.41 10.20
N LYS A 125 -10.88 -3.63 9.29
CA LYS A 125 -11.28 -4.13 7.97
C LYS A 125 -10.09 -4.49 7.10
N TYR A 126 -8.96 -3.79 7.23
CA TYR A 126 -7.76 -4.13 6.48
C TYR A 126 -7.26 -5.54 6.83
N GLU A 127 -7.20 -5.87 8.12
CA GLU A 127 -6.71 -7.19 8.58
C GLU A 127 -7.57 -8.33 8.04
N THR A 128 -8.87 -8.10 7.85
CA THR A 128 -9.83 -9.13 7.42
C THR A 128 -10.04 -9.20 5.90
N LEU A 129 -9.84 -8.10 5.17
CA LEU A 129 -10.20 -8.01 3.75
C LEU A 129 -9.01 -7.77 2.81
N CYS A 130 -7.89 -7.24 3.31
CA CYS A 130 -6.82 -6.74 2.45
C CYS A 130 -5.51 -7.50 2.56
N LYS A 131 -5.14 -7.90 3.78
CA LYS A 131 -3.81 -8.46 4.10
C LYS A 131 -3.40 -9.62 3.18
N ASP A 132 -4.32 -10.51 2.85
CA ASP A 132 -4.04 -11.71 2.06
C ASP A 132 -4.22 -11.50 0.54
N TYR A 133 -4.68 -10.33 0.10
CA TYR A 133 -5.05 -10.07 -1.30
C TYR A 133 -4.18 -9.00 -1.98
N LEU A 134 -3.08 -8.58 -1.37
CA LEU A 134 -2.24 -7.47 -1.86
C LEU A 134 -1.66 -7.69 -3.26
N ASN A 135 -1.38 -8.94 -3.65
CA ASN A 135 -0.84 -9.25 -4.98
C ASN A 135 -1.78 -8.78 -6.11
N ARG A 136 -3.11 -8.95 -5.93
CA ARG A 136 -4.11 -8.47 -6.90
C ARG A 136 -4.09 -6.95 -7.03
N TRP A 137 -3.91 -6.24 -5.91
CA TRP A 137 -3.83 -4.78 -5.90
C TRP A 137 -2.52 -4.25 -6.49
N ALA A 138 -1.42 -5.00 -6.35
CA ALA A 138 -0.12 -4.62 -6.89
C ALA A 138 -0.14 -4.53 -8.43
N GLU A 139 -0.81 -5.47 -9.11
CA GLU A 139 -1.00 -5.43 -10.56
C GLU A 139 -1.75 -4.17 -11.01
N ASP A 140 -2.88 -3.89 -10.36
CA ASP A 140 -3.69 -2.70 -10.63
C ASP A 140 -2.90 -1.40 -10.40
N VAL A 141 -2.15 -1.31 -9.30
CA VAL A 141 -1.30 -0.17 -8.98
C VAL A 141 -0.21 0.04 -10.02
N ASN A 142 0.49 -1.03 -10.42
CA ASN A 142 1.56 -0.94 -11.41
C ASN A 142 1.03 -0.41 -12.75
N LYS A 143 -0.14 -0.90 -13.17
CA LYS A 143 -0.83 -0.37 -14.36
C LYS A 143 -1.17 1.11 -14.23
N CYS A 144 -1.61 1.56 -13.05
CA CYS A 144 -1.95 2.96 -12.79
C CYS A 144 -0.73 3.89 -12.76
N LEU A 145 0.37 3.46 -12.14
CA LEU A 145 1.55 4.29 -11.91
C LEU A 145 2.49 4.35 -13.11
N TYR A 146 2.60 3.26 -13.87
CA TYR A 146 3.61 3.12 -14.92
C TYR A 146 3.04 2.88 -16.32
N GLY A 147 1.71 2.64 -16.41
CA GLY A 147 1.02 2.46 -17.67
C GLY A 147 1.43 1.19 -18.45
N PRO A 148 0.91 1.01 -19.68
CA PRO A 148 1.31 -0.09 -20.58
C PRO A 148 2.77 -0.01 -21.02
N SER A 149 3.41 1.15 -20.87
CA SER A 149 4.79 1.40 -21.27
C SER A 149 5.83 0.61 -20.46
N LEU A 150 5.57 0.37 -19.17
CA LEU A 150 6.52 -0.33 -18.31
C LEU A 150 6.58 -1.83 -18.60
N PHE A 151 5.44 -2.45 -18.91
CA PHE A 151 5.38 -3.88 -19.28
C PHE A 151 6.25 -4.16 -20.51
N LYS A 152 6.31 -3.24 -21.49
CA LYS A 152 7.15 -3.39 -22.68
C LYS A 152 8.65 -3.26 -22.42
N THR A 153 9.07 -2.49 -21.42
CA THR A 153 10.49 -2.18 -21.18
C THR A 153 11.11 -3.04 -20.08
N VAL A 154 10.34 -3.37 -19.03
CA VAL A 154 10.87 -4.04 -17.83
C VAL A 154 10.79 -5.57 -17.90
N LEU A 155 9.77 -6.13 -18.57
CA LEU A 155 9.69 -7.60 -18.72
C LEU A 155 10.88 -8.20 -19.46
N PRO A 156 11.36 -7.64 -20.57
CA PRO A 156 12.52 -8.20 -21.26
C PRO A 156 13.79 -8.21 -20.38
N GLU A 157 13.95 -7.24 -19.48
CA GLU A 157 15.08 -7.19 -18.54
C GLU A 157 14.90 -8.17 -17.37
N ALA A 158 13.67 -8.29 -16.85
CA ALA A 158 13.35 -9.22 -15.78
C ALA A 158 13.48 -10.69 -16.23
N GLU A 159 12.98 -11.04 -17.43
CA GLU A 159 13.13 -12.36 -18.03
C GLU A 159 14.61 -12.72 -18.25
N LYS A 160 15.40 -11.78 -18.79
CA LYS A 160 16.85 -11.99 -18.95
C LYS A 160 17.57 -12.23 -17.63
N SER A 161 17.15 -11.56 -16.54
CA SER A 161 17.72 -11.78 -15.22
C SER A 161 17.33 -13.14 -14.62
N LEU A 162 16.10 -13.60 -14.89
CA LEU A 162 15.60 -14.91 -14.45
C LEU A 162 16.28 -16.05 -15.21
N ASP A 163 16.46 -15.90 -16.53
CA ASP A 163 17.18 -16.85 -17.37
C ASP A 163 18.63 -16.99 -16.90
N SER A 164 19.32 -15.88 -16.66
CA SER A 164 20.69 -15.90 -16.14
C SER A 164 20.81 -16.57 -14.77
N TYR A 165 19.80 -16.43 -13.91
CA TYR A 165 19.78 -17.10 -12.60
C TYR A 165 19.54 -18.60 -12.73
N ASN A 166 18.61 -19.02 -13.59
CA ASN A 166 18.33 -20.42 -13.86
C ASN A 166 19.51 -21.12 -14.53
N ASP A 167 20.23 -20.44 -15.43
CA ASP A 167 21.46 -20.95 -16.04
C ASP A 167 22.54 -21.21 -14.99
N LEU A 168 22.75 -20.29 -14.05
CA LEU A 168 23.71 -20.47 -12.95
C LEU A 168 23.33 -21.65 -12.04
N ASN A 169 22.04 -21.78 -11.69
CA ASN A 169 21.55 -22.87 -10.87
C ASN A 169 21.61 -24.22 -11.59
N SER A 170 21.43 -24.26 -12.92
CA SER A 170 21.59 -25.48 -13.71
C SER A 170 23.04 -25.99 -13.65
N ILE A 171 24.02 -25.09 -13.75
CA ILE A 171 25.44 -25.39 -13.61
C ILE A 171 25.77 -25.87 -12.19
N GLU A 172 25.13 -25.30 -11.16
CA GLU A 172 25.33 -25.73 -9.77
C GLU A 172 24.70 -27.12 -9.48
N SER A 173 23.55 -27.41 -10.11
CA SER A 173 22.90 -28.72 -10.01
C SER A 173 23.72 -29.85 -10.67
N ASP A 174 24.41 -29.56 -11.78
CA ASP A 174 25.32 -30.50 -12.45
C ASP A 174 26.60 -30.76 -11.65
N LYS A 175 27.13 -29.73 -10.96
CA LYS A 175 28.30 -29.90 -10.08
C LYS A 175 27.99 -30.73 -8.84
N SER A 176 26.81 -30.53 -8.24
CA SER A 176 26.37 -31.29 -7.06
C SER A 176 26.14 -32.78 -7.38
N SER A 177 25.52 -33.08 -8.53
CA SER A 177 25.28 -34.46 -8.95
C SER A 177 26.57 -35.20 -9.31
N ALA A 178 27.52 -34.53 -9.97
CA ALA A 178 28.85 -35.08 -10.27
C ALA A 178 29.68 -35.33 -8.99
N GLU A 179 29.65 -34.41 -8.02
CA GLU A 179 30.36 -34.60 -6.74
C GLU A 179 29.76 -35.75 -5.92
N TYR A 180 28.43 -35.89 -5.90
CA TYR A 180 27.75 -37.01 -5.23
C TYR A 180 28.05 -38.35 -5.91
N SER A 181 27.98 -38.42 -7.24
CA SER A 181 28.33 -39.61 -8.02
C SER A 181 29.78 -40.06 -7.77
N ASN A 182 30.72 -39.10 -7.71
CA ASN A 182 32.12 -39.39 -7.42
C ASN A 182 32.33 -39.90 -5.98
N LYS A 183 31.62 -39.33 -4.99
CA LYS A 183 31.64 -39.84 -3.61
C LYS A 183 31.06 -41.24 -3.51
N VAL A 184 29.96 -41.53 -4.20
CA VAL A 184 29.34 -42.87 -4.22
C VAL A 184 30.27 -43.90 -4.89
N SER A 185 30.86 -43.58 -6.04
CA SER A 185 31.85 -44.45 -6.71
C SER A 185 33.07 -44.74 -5.85
N PHE A 186 33.60 -43.74 -5.13
CA PHE A 186 34.76 -43.92 -4.26
C PHE A 186 34.43 -44.80 -3.04
N LEU A 187 33.24 -44.63 -2.45
CA LEU A 187 32.76 -45.48 -1.35
C LEU A 187 32.53 -46.93 -1.79
N ILE A 188 31.99 -47.15 -3.00
CA ILE A 188 31.83 -48.50 -3.57
C ILE A 188 33.20 -49.16 -3.79
N LEU A 189 34.19 -48.43 -4.30
CA LEU A 189 35.56 -48.93 -4.47
C LEU A 189 36.21 -49.32 -3.13
N ILE A 190 36.09 -48.48 -2.10
CA ILE A 190 36.62 -48.79 -0.77
C ILE A 190 35.95 -50.03 -0.18
N SER A 191 34.62 -50.14 -0.31
CA SER A 191 33.89 -51.32 0.19
C SER A 191 34.30 -52.61 -0.52
N SER A 192 34.58 -52.54 -1.82
CA SER A 192 35.05 -53.68 -2.61
C SER A 192 36.46 -54.09 -2.21
N ILE A 193 37.38 -53.14 -1.99
CA ILE A 193 38.75 -53.41 -1.51
C ILE A 193 38.74 -53.96 -0.08
N ALA A 194 37.89 -53.43 0.80
CA ALA A 194 37.73 -53.92 2.17
C ALA A 194 37.18 -55.36 2.22
N MET A 195 36.36 -55.76 1.24
CA MET A 195 35.96 -57.17 1.10
C MET A 195 37.13 -58.07 0.69
N PHE A 196 38.03 -57.62 -0.19
CA PHE A 196 39.21 -58.39 -0.58
C PHE A 196 40.26 -58.51 0.54
N LEU A 197 40.40 -57.49 1.40
CA LEU A 197 41.34 -57.52 2.51
C LEU A 197 40.87 -58.35 3.72
N ASN A 198 39.59 -58.74 3.79
CA ASN A 198 39.05 -59.62 4.82
C ASN A 198 38.99 -61.11 4.40
N PHE A 199 39.50 -61.45 3.22
CA PHE A 199 39.57 -62.82 2.69
C PHE A 199 41.00 -63.34 2.48
N CYS A 200 41.99 -62.70 3.11
CA CYS A 200 43.36 -63.20 3.19
C CYS A 200 43.78 -63.41 4.65
#